data_AF-A0A0K0DGY0-F1
#
_entry.id   AF-A0A0K0DGY0-F1
#
_cell.length_a   1.000
_cell.length_b   1.000
_cell.length_c   1.000
_cell.angle_alpha   90.00
_cell.angle_beta   90.00
_cell.angle_gamma   90.00
#
_symmetry.space_group_name_H-M   'P 1'
#
loop_
_entity.id
_entity.type
_entity.pdbx_description
1 polymer ?
#
loop_
_entity_poly.entity_id
_entity_poly.type
_entity_poly.pdbx_seq_one_letter_code
_entity_poly.pdbx_strand_id
1 'polypeptide(L)'
;LLQYIFLGDYVDRGRRSLECVCLVLTLKILFPRKYQILRGNHECKGINRVYGFYDELLDRFEKVGPRFNEVFSWMPLAGLVGKKILCMHGGISAYLNSLDDIRKVLICFIFKYAPNTVRGVATFFGEDAVIQCCEKLKVDLIVRAHQMMMSGYGFFCNRKLITIFTAPRYQPEAVGYSIRIIRLITSIFTKAKFLD
;
A
#
# COMPACT_ATOMS: atom_id res chain seq x y z
N LEU A 1 3.38 4.20 -22.86
CA LEU A 1 4.17 3.19 -22.11
C LEU A 1 3.49 2.92 -20.78
N LEU A 2 3.33 1.63 -20.44
CA LEU A 2 2.64 1.16 -19.24
C LEU A 2 3.47 1.46 -17.97
N GLN A 3 2.87 2.07 -16.94
CA GLN A 3 3.51 2.37 -15.65
C GLN A 3 2.82 1.60 -14.51
N TYR A 4 3.55 1.32 -13.44
CA TYR A 4 3.12 0.49 -12.32
C TYR A 4 3.32 1.22 -10.99
N ILE A 5 2.34 1.12 -10.10
CA ILE A 5 2.46 1.51 -8.70
C ILE A 5 2.06 0.33 -7.81
N PHE A 6 2.96 -0.09 -6.93
CA PHE A 6 2.70 -1.10 -5.91
C PHE A 6 2.38 -0.41 -4.59
N LEU A 7 1.36 -0.91 -3.88
CA LEU A 7 0.79 -0.22 -2.74
C LEU A 7 1.35 -0.66 -1.38
N GLY A 8 2.28 -1.63 -1.32
CA GLY A 8 2.85 -2.12 -0.06
C GLY A 8 2.55 -3.60 0.22
N ASP A 9 3.02 -4.09 1.38
CA ASP A 9 2.91 -5.46 1.88
C ASP A 9 3.52 -6.50 0.92
N TYR A 10 4.82 -6.35 0.67
CA TYR A 10 5.65 -7.27 -0.11
C TYR A 10 6.13 -8.46 0.73
N VAL A 11 6.22 -8.26 2.05
CA VAL A 11 6.79 -9.22 3.01
C VAL A 11 5.76 -9.73 4.00
N ASP A 12 6.15 -10.74 4.77
CA ASP A 12 5.33 -11.50 5.73
C ASP A 12 4.22 -12.37 5.11
N ARG A 13 3.68 -13.28 5.94
CA ARG A 13 2.56 -14.22 5.66
C ARG A 13 2.81 -15.25 4.56
N GLY A 14 3.59 -14.92 3.53
CA GLY A 14 4.04 -15.82 2.48
C GLY A 14 5.34 -16.55 2.85
N ARG A 15 5.70 -17.55 2.05
CA ARG A 15 6.94 -18.34 2.23
C ARG A 15 8.15 -17.82 1.43
N ARG A 16 7.94 -16.79 0.62
CA ARG A 16 8.89 -16.29 -0.40
C ARG A 16 8.92 -14.76 -0.36
N SER A 17 8.92 -14.18 0.84
CA SER A 17 8.88 -12.74 1.02
C SER A 17 10.18 -12.10 0.56
N LEU A 18 11.33 -12.76 0.75
CA LEU A 18 12.62 -12.28 0.25
C LEU A 18 12.63 -12.17 -1.27
N GLU A 19 12.22 -13.20 -1.99
CA GLU A 19 12.17 -13.18 -3.45
C GLU A 19 11.22 -12.08 -3.96
N CYS A 20 10.05 -11.94 -3.31
CA CYS A 20 9.06 -10.92 -3.64
C CYS A 20 9.65 -9.51 -3.53
N VAL A 21 10.22 -9.17 -2.37
CA VAL A 21 10.77 -7.83 -2.12
C VAL A 21 12.00 -7.55 -2.98
N CYS A 22 12.88 -8.54 -3.18
CA CYS A 22 14.04 -8.40 -4.06
C CYS A 22 13.63 -8.13 -5.51
N LEU A 23 12.61 -8.82 -6.03
CA LEU A 23 12.09 -8.56 -7.37
C LEU A 23 11.53 -7.14 -7.50
N VAL A 24 10.72 -6.71 -6.53
CA VAL A 24 10.11 -5.36 -6.53
C VAL A 24 11.18 -4.27 -6.47
N LEU A 25 12.18 -4.42 -5.61
CA LEU A 25 13.30 -3.49 -5.50
C LEU A 25 14.15 -3.49 -6.79
N THR A 26 14.41 -4.66 -7.37
CA THR A 26 15.15 -4.78 -8.64
C THR A 26 14.42 -4.07 -9.78
N LEU A 27 13.09 -4.26 -9.90
CA LEU A 27 12.27 -3.55 -10.88
C LEU A 27 12.32 -2.03 -10.70
N LYS A 28 12.30 -1.55 -9.44
CA LYS A 28 12.43 -0.13 -9.12
C LYS A 28 13.82 0.41 -9.51
N ILE A 29 14.89 -0.35 -9.27
CA ILE A 29 16.27 0.06 -9.60
C ILE A 29 16.48 0.09 -11.12
N LEU A 30 16.07 -0.95 -11.84
CA LEU A 30 16.26 -1.06 -13.29
C LEU A 30 15.36 -0.11 -14.07
N PHE A 31 14.16 0.16 -13.57
CA PHE A 31 13.15 0.94 -14.29
C PHE A 31 12.46 1.98 -13.38
N PRO A 32 13.21 2.95 -12.82
CA PRO A 32 12.77 3.82 -11.73
C PRO A 32 11.61 4.75 -12.09
N ARG A 33 11.40 5.03 -13.38
CA ARG A 33 10.25 5.81 -13.89
C ARG A 33 9.02 4.95 -14.14
N LYS A 34 9.18 3.65 -14.39
CA LYS A 34 8.10 2.73 -14.77
C LYS A 34 7.51 2.01 -13.56
N TYR A 35 8.32 1.66 -12.56
CA TYR A 35 7.88 0.93 -11.37
C TYR A 35 8.02 1.84 -10.15
N GLN A 36 6.90 2.02 -9.46
CA GLN A 36 6.78 2.88 -8.31
C GLN A 36 6.30 2.02 -7.15
N ILE A 37 6.87 2.20 -5.98
CA ILE A 37 6.64 1.33 -4.83
C ILE A 37 6.27 2.21 -3.64
N LEU A 38 5.20 1.83 -2.95
CA LEU A 38 4.80 2.46 -1.70
C LEU A 38 5.06 1.50 -0.54
N ARG A 39 5.20 2.07 0.65
CA ARG A 39 5.42 1.35 1.89
C ARG A 39 4.09 0.82 2.43
N GLY A 40 4.03 -0.48 2.73
CA GLY A 40 2.94 -1.08 3.46
C GLY A 40 3.18 -1.11 4.97
N ASN A 41 2.24 -1.71 5.70
CA ASN A 41 2.38 -1.83 7.15
C ASN A 41 3.35 -2.97 7.53
N HIS A 42 3.53 -3.96 6.65
CA HIS A 42 4.50 -5.04 6.82
C HIS A 42 5.95 -4.59 6.54
N GLU A 43 6.17 -3.52 5.79
CA GLU A 43 7.48 -2.87 5.63
C GLU A 43 7.87 -2.01 6.85
N CYS A 44 7.63 -2.52 8.07
CA CYS A 44 7.96 -1.86 9.32
C CYS A 44 8.54 -2.86 10.32
N LYS A 45 9.66 -2.49 10.98
CA LYS A 45 10.40 -3.34 11.93
C LYS A 45 9.51 -3.99 13.00
N GLY A 46 8.50 -3.28 13.50
CA GLY A 46 7.59 -3.82 14.51
C GLY A 46 6.70 -4.94 14.00
N ILE A 47 6.36 -4.92 12.71
CA ILE A 47 5.42 -5.86 12.08
C ILE A 47 6.15 -7.03 11.45
N ASN A 48 7.17 -6.76 10.63
CA ASN A 48 7.94 -7.82 9.96
C ASN A 48 8.76 -8.71 10.90
N ARG A 49 8.93 -8.28 12.15
CA ARG A 49 9.51 -9.11 13.20
C ARG A 49 8.57 -10.22 13.68
N VAL A 50 7.26 -10.06 13.50
CA VAL A 50 6.24 -10.92 14.11
C VAL A 50 5.56 -11.83 13.08
N TYR A 51 5.49 -11.43 11.81
CA TYR A 51 4.63 -12.09 10.82
C TYR A 51 5.38 -12.89 9.73
N GLY A 52 6.67 -13.18 9.96
CA GLY A 52 7.42 -14.22 9.27
C GLY A 52 8.64 -13.76 8.47
N PHE A 53 8.72 -12.51 8.04
CA PHE A 53 9.86 -12.06 7.21
C PHE A 53 11.17 -12.07 7.97
N TYR A 54 11.17 -11.64 9.24
CA TYR A 54 12.37 -11.68 10.07
C TYR A 54 12.90 -13.12 10.24
N ASP A 55 12.01 -14.07 10.46
CA ASP A 55 12.36 -15.49 10.60
C ASP A 55 12.90 -16.04 9.27
N GLU A 56 12.27 -15.70 8.14
CA GLU A 56 12.75 -16.07 6.80
C GLU A 56 14.17 -15.54 6.53
N LEU A 57 14.47 -14.31 6.96
CA LEU A 57 15.81 -13.74 6.81
C LEU A 57 16.83 -14.43 7.70
N LEU A 58 16.48 -14.70 8.97
CA LEU A 58 17.38 -15.37 9.90
C LEU A 58 17.73 -16.80 9.47
N ASP A 59 16.77 -17.53 8.90
CA ASP A 59 16.98 -18.89 8.41
C ASP A 59 17.97 -18.94 7.22
N ARG A 60 17.96 -17.90 6.37
CA ARG A 60 18.66 -17.92 5.08
C ARG A 60 19.95 -17.10 5.05
N PHE A 61 20.06 -16.05 5.86
CA PHE A 61 21.16 -15.08 5.80
C PHE A 61 21.52 -14.53 7.17
N GLU A 62 22.81 -14.40 7.44
CA GLU A 62 23.27 -13.72 8.65
C GLU A 62 23.14 -12.19 8.50
N LYS A 63 22.46 -11.53 9.45
CA LYS A 63 22.49 -10.05 9.68
C LYS A 63 21.97 -9.14 8.56
N VAL A 64 21.09 -9.58 7.66
CA VAL A 64 20.51 -8.72 6.60
C VAL A 64 19.22 -7.98 7.01
N GLY A 65 18.52 -8.44 8.03
CA GLY A 65 17.25 -7.85 8.50
C GLY A 65 17.28 -6.35 8.79
N PRO A 66 18.32 -5.80 9.47
CA PRO A 66 18.43 -4.36 9.69
C PRO A 66 18.50 -3.55 8.39
N ARG A 67 19.19 -4.06 7.36
CA ARG A 67 19.33 -3.36 6.06
C ARG A 67 18.00 -3.27 5.31
N PHE A 68 17.18 -4.32 5.34
CA PHE A 68 15.83 -4.26 4.78
C PHE A 68 14.98 -3.20 5.48
N ASN A 69 15.05 -3.13 6.81
CA ASN A 69 14.29 -2.12 7.56
C ASN A 69 14.75 -0.69 7.28
N GLU A 70 16.04 -0.48 7.02
CA GLU A 70 16.56 0.80 6.54
C GLU A 70 15.98 1.14 5.17
N VAL A 71 16.03 0.22 4.19
CA VAL A 71 15.41 0.43 2.86
C VAL A 71 13.91 0.76 3.00
N PHE A 72 13.20 0.03 3.85
CA PHE A 72 11.78 0.28 4.10
C PHE A 72 11.49 1.65 4.70
N SER A 73 12.41 2.21 5.50
CA SER A 73 12.24 3.57 6.05
C SER A 73 12.31 4.67 4.99
N TRP A 74 12.94 4.40 3.84
CA TRP A 74 13.03 5.33 2.71
C TRP A 74 11.86 5.18 1.71
N MET A 75 10.97 4.21 1.89
CA MET A 75 9.88 3.98 0.95
C MET A 75 8.76 5.02 1.10
N PRO A 76 8.23 5.58 0.00
CA PRO A 76 7.14 6.56 0.04
C PRO A 76 5.86 6.00 0.67
N LEU A 77 5.15 6.83 1.44
CA LEU A 77 3.88 6.42 2.06
C LEU A 77 2.67 6.57 1.12
N ALA A 78 2.75 7.48 0.15
CA ALA A 78 1.69 7.72 -0.81
C ALA A 78 2.25 8.15 -2.18
N GLY A 79 1.42 8.00 -3.21
CA GLY A 79 1.68 8.52 -4.56
C GLY A 79 0.49 9.33 -5.06
N LEU A 80 0.73 10.41 -5.79
CA LEU A 80 -0.33 11.26 -6.36
C LEU A 80 -0.33 11.19 -7.88
N VAL A 81 -1.37 10.62 -8.46
CA VAL A 81 -1.44 10.39 -9.90
C VAL A 81 -2.40 11.35 -10.57
N GLY A 82 -1.91 12.03 -11.61
CA GLY A 82 -2.67 13.05 -12.33
C GLY A 82 -3.08 14.24 -11.47
N LYS A 83 -2.48 14.42 -10.28
CA LYS A 83 -2.92 15.33 -9.22
C LYS A 83 -4.34 15.06 -8.68
N LYS A 84 -4.94 13.92 -9.06
CA LYS A 84 -6.35 13.62 -8.82
C LYS A 84 -6.59 12.27 -8.16
N ILE A 85 -5.59 11.39 -8.14
CA ILE A 85 -5.72 10.05 -7.60
C ILE A 85 -4.69 9.86 -6.50
N LEU A 86 -5.15 9.69 -5.28
CA LEU A 86 -4.28 9.41 -4.15
C LEU A 86 -4.11 7.89 -3.99
N CYS A 87 -2.89 7.41 -4.09
CA CYS A 87 -2.53 6.01 -3.87
C CYS A 87 -1.83 5.87 -2.51
N MET A 88 -2.27 4.93 -1.69
CA MET A 88 -1.65 4.63 -0.40
C MET A 88 -1.91 3.18 0.01
N HIS A 89 -1.18 2.65 0.98
CA HIS A 89 -1.40 1.26 1.42
C HIS A 89 -2.71 1.09 2.22
N GLY A 90 -2.79 1.85 3.31
CA GLY A 90 -3.85 1.77 4.30
C GLY A 90 -5.09 2.54 3.89
N GLY A 91 -5.47 3.57 4.64
CA GLY A 91 -6.67 4.36 4.38
C GLY A 91 -6.51 5.80 4.81
N ILE A 92 -7.62 6.51 4.89
CA ILE A 92 -7.69 7.95 5.19
C ILE A 92 -7.70 8.26 6.70
N SER A 93 -7.39 9.51 7.07
CA SER A 93 -7.36 9.99 8.46
C SER A 93 -8.16 11.26 8.68
N ALA A 94 -8.75 11.39 9.86
CA ALA A 94 -9.30 12.64 10.39
C ALA A 94 -8.25 13.75 10.45
N TYR A 95 -7.00 13.39 10.72
CA TYR A 95 -5.88 14.32 10.85
C TYR A 95 -5.22 14.68 9.50
N LEU A 96 -5.64 14.04 8.41
CA LEU A 96 -5.10 14.29 7.08
C LEU A 96 -5.84 15.48 6.47
N ASN A 97 -5.28 16.68 6.65
CA ASN A 97 -5.90 17.93 6.19
C ASN A 97 -5.30 18.42 4.86
N SER A 98 -4.07 18.04 4.58
CA SER A 98 -3.34 18.38 3.36
C SER A 98 -2.46 17.23 2.91
N LEU A 99 -2.07 17.24 1.64
CA LEU A 99 -1.08 16.27 1.12
C LEU A 99 0.28 16.40 1.83
N ASP A 100 0.59 17.58 2.36
CA ASP A 100 1.82 17.82 3.12
C ASP A 100 1.83 17.12 4.48
N ASP A 101 0.66 16.79 5.03
CA ASP A 101 0.60 16.05 6.29
C ASP A 101 1.10 14.62 6.11
N ILE A 102 0.98 14.03 4.91
CA ILE A 102 1.53 12.71 4.59
C ILE A 102 3.05 12.71 4.72
N ARG A 103 3.71 13.80 4.31
CA ARG A 103 5.18 13.96 4.36
C ARG A 103 5.72 14.02 5.79
N LYS A 104 4.87 14.43 6.75
CA LYS A 104 5.22 14.57 8.16
C LYS A 104 5.02 13.27 8.95
N VAL A 105 4.45 12.24 8.33
CA VAL A 105 4.17 10.97 9.00
C VAL A 105 5.39 10.06 8.94
N LEU A 106 5.86 9.61 10.10
CA LEU A 106 6.98 8.65 10.22
C LEU A 106 6.54 7.19 10.07
N ILE A 107 5.25 6.89 10.20
CA ILE A 107 4.72 5.52 10.31
C ILE A 107 3.42 5.35 9.51
N CYS A 108 3.38 4.36 8.61
CA CYS A 108 2.25 4.00 7.74
C CYS A 108 0.92 3.65 8.47
N PHE A 109 0.93 3.55 9.80
CA PHE A 109 -0.22 3.20 10.64
C PHE A 109 -1.15 4.37 11.01
N ILE A 110 -0.76 5.61 10.72
CA ILE A 110 -1.42 6.80 11.28
C ILE A 110 -2.25 7.50 10.20
N PHE A 111 -3.25 6.80 9.69
CA PHE A 111 -4.39 7.51 9.11
C PHE A 111 -5.67 6.96 9.75
N LYS A 112 -6.22 7.70 10.71
CA LYS A 112 -7.24 7.28 11.70
C LYS A 112 -8.46 8.21 11.75
N TYR A 113 -9.68 7.67 11.88
CA TYR A 113 -10.95 8.38 12.23
C TYR A 113 -11.64 7.88 13.55
N ALA A 114 -11.50 6.62 14.00
CA ALA A 114 -11.88 6.07 15.35
C ALA A 114 -11.44 4.59 15.63
N PRO A 115 -10.92 4.18 16.81
CA PRO A 115 -10.22 2.89 17.06
C PRO A 115 -10.93 1.60 16.58
N ASN A 116 -10.18 0.71 15.94
CA ASN A 116 -10.60 -0.58 15.37
C ASN A 116 -10.48 -1.68 16.43
N THR A 117 -11.62 -2.12 16.92
CA THR A 117 -11.77 -3.16 17.95
C THR A 117 -11.50 -4.58 17.45
N VAL A 118 -11.41 -4.82 16.13
CA VAL A 118 -11.16 -6.14 15.53
C VAL A 118 -9.66 -6.45 15.43
N ARG A 119 -8.83 -5.42 15.22
CA ARG A 119 -7.36 -5.59 15.07
C ARG A 119 -6.55 -5.07 16.26
N GLY A 120 -7.18 -4.36 17.21
CA GLY A 120 -6.47 -3.66 18.28
C GLY A 120 -5.64 -2.45 17.83
N VAL A 121 -5.58 -2.18 16.51
CA VAL A 121 -4.88 -1.06 15.84
C VAL A 121 -5.66 -0.69 14.55
N ALA A 122 -5.65 0.58 14.13
CA ALA A 122 -6.38 1.20 13.00
C ALA A 122 -7.82 1.65 13.33
N THR A 123 -8.62 2.09 12.34
CA THR A 123 -9.99 2.66 12.52
C THR A 123 -10.93 2.37 11.36
N PHE A 124 -12.25 2.29 11.59
CA PHE A 124 -13.25 2.27 10.50
C PHE A 124 -13.59 3.71 10.03
N PHE A 125 -13.93 3.88 8.76
CA PHE A 125 -14.40 5.16 8.22
C PHE A 125 -15.59 4.92 7.28
N GLY A 126 -16.59 5.80 7.34
CA GLY A 126 -17.77 5.77 6.48
C GLY A 126 -17.57 6.53 5.17
N GLU A 127 -18.63 6.62 4.36
CA GLU A 127 -18.61 7.36 3.08
C GLU A 127 -18.32 8.84 3.28
N ASP A 128 -18.88 9.47 4.31
CA ASP A 128 -18.67 10.90 4.61
C ASP A 128 -17.20 11.24 4.81
N ALA A 129 -16.44 10.36 5.47
CA ALA A 129 -15.00 10.56 5.67
C ALA A 129 -14.24 10.50 4.34
N VAL A 130 -14.64 9.62 3.41
CA VAL A 130 -14.04 9.53 2.07
C VAL A 130 -14.35 10.78 1.26
N ILE A 131 -15.60 11.24 1.28
CA ILE A 131 -16.03 12.46 0.59
C ILE A 131 -15.23 13.66 1.10
N GLN A 132 -15.22 13.88 2.42
CA GLN A 132 -14.49 14.97 3.04
C GLN A 132 -12.99 14.91 2.76
N CYS A 133 -12.39 13.72 2.80
CA CYS A 133 -10.97 13.56 2.50
C CYS A 133 -10.67 13.91 1.04
N CYS A 134 -11.49 13.44 0.09
CA CYS A 134 -11.37 13.78 -1.32
C CYS A 134 -11.48 15.29 -1.55
N GLU A 135 -12.44 15.95 -0.91
CA GLU A 135 -12.64 17.40 -1.00
C GLU A 135 -11.44 18.18 -0.42
N LYS A 136 -11.02 17.84 0.81
CA LYS A 136 -9.88 18.48 1.49
C LYS A 136 -8.60 18.37 0.67
N LEU A 137 -8.30 17.18 0.16
CA LEU A 137 -7.08 16.89 -0.58
C LEU A 137 -7.19 17.23 -2.08
N LYS A 138 -8.38 17.66 -2.53
CA LYS A 138 -8.69 18.00 -3.93
C LYS A 138 -8.43 16.85 -4.90
N VAL A 139 -8.70 15.62 -4.46
CA VAL A 139 -8.58 14.38 -5.25
C VAL A 139 -9.95 13.83 -5.61
N ASP A 140 -10.02 13.13 -6.73
CA ASP A 140 -11.25 12.55 -7.27
C ASP A 140 -11.41 11.08 -6.85
N LEU A 141 -10.30 10.39 -6.57
CA LEU A 141 -10.25 8.97 -6.24
C LEU A 141 -9.13 8.65 -5.24
N ILE A 142 -9.44 7.77 -4.28
CA ILE A 142 -8.45 7.12 -3.42
C ILE A 142 -8.30 5.65 -3.83
N VAL A 143 -7.06 5.24 -4.07
CA VAL A 143 -6.68 3.85 -4.36
C VAL A 143 -5.90 3.31 -3.18
N ARG A 144 -6.40 2.23 -2.58
CA ARG A 144 -5.76 1.59 -1.44
C ARG A 144 -5.62 0.07 -1.55
N ALA A 145 -4.88 -0.52 -0.61
CA ALA A 145 -4.73 -1.96 -0.46
C ALA A 145 -5.12 -2.41 0.96
N HIS A 146 -4.36 -3.30 1.58
CA HIS A 146 -4.42 -3.70 3.00
C HIS A 146 -5.66 -4.51 3.47
N GLN A 147 -6.79 -4.48 2.75
CA GLN A 147 -7.95 -5.33 3.04
C GLN A 147 -8.15 -6.36 1.92
N MET A 148 -8.29 -7.64 2.29
CA MET A 148 -8.59 -8.71 1.35
C MET A 148 -9.95 -8.46 0.71
N MET A 149 -10.00 -8.58 -0.62
CA MET A 149 -11.22 -8.47 -1.40
C MET A 149 -11.44 -9.80 -2.12
N MET A 150 -12.63 -10.38 -2.00
CA MET A 150 -12.95 -11.69 -2.61
C MET A 150 -12.68 -11.72 -4.12
N SER A 151 -13.00 -10.64 -4.82
CA SER A 151 -12.77 -10.46 -6.26
C SER A 151 -11.40 -9.82 -6.59
N GLY A 152 -10.53 -9.64 -5.60
CA GLY A 152 -9.26 -8.93 -5.71
C GLY A 152 -9.38 -7.40 -5.78
N TYR A 153 -10.58 -6.84 -5.91
CA TYR A 153 -10.83 -5.41 -5.74
C TYR A 153 -12.26 -5.14 -5.24
N GLY A 154 -12.50 -3.93 -4.74
CA GLY A 154 -13.83 -3.47 -4.34
C GLY A 154 -13.94 -1.95 -4.39
N PHE A 155 -15.05 -1.44 -4.91
CA PHE A 155 -15.37 -0.01 -4.87
C PHE A 155 -16.16 0.33 -3.60
N PHE A 156 -16.00 1.56 -3.13
CA PHE A 156 -16.71 2.13 -1.99
C PHE A 156 -17.03 3.60 -2.25
N CYS A 157 -18.05 4.15 -1.56
CA CYS A 157 -18.43 5.56 -1.60
C CYS A 157 -18.61 6.09 -3.05
N ASN A 158 -19.60 5.55 -3.76
CA ASN A 158 -19.88 5.89 -5.17
C ASN A 158 -18.61 5.93 -6.05
N ARG A 159 -17.73 4.93 -5.87
CA ARG A 159 -16.45 4.78 -6.60
C ARG A 159 -15.39 5.85 -6.32
N LYS A 160 -15.52 6.65 -5.26
CA LYS A 160 -14.48 7.57 -4.77
C LYS A 160 -13.34 6.85 -4.04
N LEU A 161 -13.54 5.59 -3.67
CA LEU A 161 -12.48 4.74 -3.14
C LEU A 161 -12.50 3.37 -3.83
N ILE A 162 -11.31 2.86 -4.14
CA ILE A 162 -11.11 1.48 -4.57
C ILE A 162 -10.07 0.80 -3.69
N THR A 163 -10.41 -0.38 -3.19
CA THR A 163 -9.47 -1.28 -2.52
C THR A 163 -9.02 -2.35 -3.49
N ILE A 164 -7.71 -2.62 -3.52
CA ILE A 164 -7.07 -3.55 -4.43
C ILE A 164 -6.26 -4.57 -3.62
N PHE A 165 -6.37 -5.84 -3.96
CA PHE A 165 -5.70 -6.94 -3.30
C PHE A 165 -5.17 -7.96 -4.31
N THR A 166 -3.85 -8.15 -4.32
CA THR A 166 -3.16 -8.87 -5.40
C THR A 166 -2.57 -10.22 -5.00
N ALA A 167 -2.78 -10.68 -3.75
CA ALA A 167 -2.37 -12.00 -3.29
C ALA A 167 -3.53 -13.01 -3.51
N PRO A 168 -3.53 -13.78 -4.60
CA PRO A 168 -4.61 -14.72 -4.87
C PRO A 168 -4.53 -15.89 -3.89
N ARG A 169 -5.68 -16.50 -3.57
CA ARG A 169 -5.76 -17.60 -2.59
C ARG A 169 -5.19 -17.27 -1.21
N TYR A 170 -5.19 -16.00 -0.82
CA TYR A 170 -4.86 -15.59 0.54
C TYR A 170 -5.77 -16.27 1.57
N GLN A 171 -7.01 -16.55 1.18
CA GLN A 171 -7.86 -17.57 1.80
C GLN A 171 -8.23 -18.61 0.73
N PRO A 172 -8.44 -19.89 1.10
CA PRO A 172 -8.73 -20.97 0.14
C PRO A 172 -9.88 -20.65 -0.83
N GLU A 173 -10.84 -19.85 -0.40
CA GLU A 173 -12.05 -19.47 -1.14
C GLU A 173 -11.87 -18.22 -2.03
N ALA A 174 -10.74 -17.50 -1.91
CA ALA A 174 -10.51 -16.23 -2.60
C ALA A 174 -9.98 -16.44 -4.03
N VAL A 175 -10.80 -16.08 -5.03
CA VAL A 175 -10.48 -16.17 -6.47
C VAL A 175 -9.83 -14.86 -6.95
N GLY A 176 -8.58 -14.61 -6.54
CA GLY A 176 -7.83 -13.43 -7.00
C GLY A 176 -7.27 -13.60 -8.42
N TYR A 177 -7.55 -12.64 -9.33
CA TYR A 177 -6.88 -12.53 -10.63
C TYR A 177 -5.88 -11.36 -10.63
N SER A 178 -4.66 -11.60 -10.14
CA SER A 178 -3.61 -10.56 -9.95
C SER A 178 -3.26 -9.79 -11.23
N ILE A 179 -3.43 -10.40 -12.41
CA ILE A 179 -3.00 -9.85 -13.71
C ILE A 179 -4.03 -8.86 -14.30
N ARG A 180 -5.34 -9.04 -14.06
CA ARG A 180 -6.40 -8.16 -14.61
C ARG A 180 -6.47 -6.79 -13.92
N ILE A 181 -6.10 -6.76 -12.63
CA ILE A 181 -6.13 -5.57 -11.77
C ILE A 181 -5.13 -4.50 -12.25
N ILE A 182 -3.94 -4.92 -12.69
CA ILE A 182 -2.91 -4.01 -13.22
C ILE A 182 -3.42 -3.26 -14.46
N ARG A 183 -4.24 -3.92 -15.30
CA ARG A 183 -4.81 -3.31 -16.52
C ARG A 183 -5.90 -2.26 -16.22
N LEU A 184 -6.64 -2.43 -15.11
CA LEU A 184 -7.64 -1.45 -14.64
C LEU A 184 -6.98 -0.17 -14.12
N ILE A 185 -5.83 -0.29 -13.44
CA ILE A 185 -5.04 0.86 -12.97
C ILE A 185 -4.34 1.54 -14.15
N THR A 186 -3.86 0.82 -15.14
CA THR A 186 -3.10 1.44 -16.24
C THR A 186 -3.91 2.22 -17.27
N SER A 187 -5.23 1.99 -17.40
CA SER A 187 -6.09 2.89 -18.21
C SER A 187 -6.32 4.24 -17.54
N ILE A 188 -6.15 4.32 -16.23
CA ILE A 188 -6.38 5.52 -15.42
C ILE A 188 -5.09 6.37 -15.28
N PHE A 189 -3.89 5.79 -15.45
CA PHE A 189 -2.62 6.38 -15.00
C PHE A 189 -1.69 6.68 -16.18
N THR A 190 -1.73 7.91 -16.72
CA THR A 190 -0.72 8.37 -17.71
C THR A 190 0.35 9.30 -17.15
N LYS A 191 0.20 9.90 -15.96
CA LYS A 191 1.22 10.78 -15.34
C LYS A 191 1.15 10.77 -13.79
N ALA A 192 2.01 10.01 -13.12
CA ALA A 192 2.17 10.05 -11.64
C ALA A 192 3.24 11.09 -11.21
N LYS A 193 2.98 11.84 -10.13
CA LYS A 193 3.99 12.61 -9.40
C LYS A 193 4.05 12.12 -7.95
N PHE A 194 5.24 11.88 -7.42
CA PHE A 194 5.41 11.44 -6.04
C PHE A 194 5.38 12.64 -5.09
N LEU A 195 4.78 12.43 -3.93
CA LEU A 195 4.85 13.37 -2.83
C LEU A 195 6.07 12.95 -2.00
N ASP A 196 7.24 13.43 -2.42
CA ASP A 196 8.46 13.41 -1.61
C ASP A 196 8.31 14.44 -0.49
#